data_AF-A0A7S2Y688-F1
#
_entry.id   AF-A0A7S2Y688-F1
#
_cell.length_a   1.000
_cell.length_b   1.000
_cell.length_c   1.000
_cell.angle_alpha   90.00
_cell.angle_beta   90.00
_cell.angle_gamma   90.00
#
_symmetry.space_group_name_H-M   'P 1'
#
loop_
_entity.id
_entity.type
_entity.pdbx_description
1 polymer ?
#
loop_
_entity_poly.entity_id
_entity_poly.type
_entity_poly.pdbx_seq_one_letter_code
_entity_poly.pdbx_strand_id
1 'polypeptide(L)'
;TFTVIQEGKESKTVENNFFLTVVPIVQHTSDVFVSDFPKLNRDLDTRVPNHDALKRELSKAGTAGWTLEDRLADLNLLIYLSDYLDKENDLPRICTSIVNREIPLDDGYKLIIKSLAGLEGSY
;
A
#
# COMPACT_ATOMS: atom_id res chain seq x y z
N THR A 1 -19.16 -38.71 -4.89
CA THR A 1 -20.37 -37.94 -4.49
C THR A 1 -20.23 -37.63 -3.01
N PHE A 2 -20.01 -36.37 -2.64
CA PHE A 2 -19.98 -35.97 -1.24
C PHE A 2 -21.37 -35.49 -0.85
N THR A 3 -22.06 -36.28 -0.02
CA THR A 3 -23.34 -35.89 0.55
C THR A 3 -23.07 -35.27 1.91
N VAL A 4 -23.24 -33.95 2.03
CA VAL A 4 -23.22 -33.28 3.33
C VAL A 4 -24.63 -33.30 3.89
N ILE A 5 -24.82 -33.99 5.01
CA ILE A 5 -26.05 -33.92 5.79
C ILE A 5 -25.77 -32.94 6.93
N GLN A 6 -26.45 -31.79 6.91
CA GLN A 6 -26.43 -30.83 8.02
C GLN A 6 -27.77 -30.87 8.73
N GLU A 7 -27.77 -31.32 9.98
CA GLU A 7 -28.96 -31.31 10.83
C GLU A 7 -29.25 -29.86 11.24
N GLY A 8 -30.28 -29.25 10.64
CA GLY A 8 -30.69 -27.87 10.88
C GLY A 8 -31.43 -27.67 12.20
N LYS A 9 -30.87 -28.16 13.31
CA LYS A 9 -31.40 -27.91 14.66
C LYS A 9 -30.79 -26.64 15.24
N GLU A 10 -31.59 -25.90 16.00
CA GLU A 10 -31.15 -24.72 16.73
C GLU A 10 -30.00 -25.11 17.69
N SER A 11 -28.84 -24.49 17.50
CA SER A 11 -27.66 -24.72 18.34
C SER A 11 -27.40 -23.52 19.22
N LYS A 12 -27.20 -23.77 20.52
CA LYS A 12 -26.83 -22.74 21.51
C LYS A 12 -25.36 -22.33 21.43
N THR A 13 -24.56 -23.07 20.65
CA THR A 13 -23.11 -22.89 20.54
C THR A 13 -22.67 -22.95 19.08
N VAL A 14 -21.73 -22.08 18.70
CA VAL A 14 -21.12 -22.08 17.37
C VAL A 14 -19.99 -23.11 17.34
N GLU A 15 -20.02 -24.00 16.34
CA GLU A 15 -18.89 -24.91 16.07
C GLU A 15 -17.78 -24.07 15.43
N ASN A 16 -16.71 -23.79 16.18
CA ASN A 16 -15.70 -22.85 15.74
C ASN A 16 -14.75 -23.44 14.68
N ASN A 17 -14.43 -24.73 14.73
CA ASN A 17 -13.36 -25.30 13.89
C ASN A 17 -13.72 -25.32 12.41
N PHE A 18 -15.00 -25.40 12.06
CA PHE A 18 -15.51 -25.29 10.71
C PHE A 18 -15.23 -23.90 10.10
N PHE A 19 -15.13 -22.86 10.94
CA PHE A 19 -14.85 -21.49 10.51
C PHE A 19 -13.38 -21.08 10.69
N LEU A 20 -12.53 -21.95 11.24
CA LEU A 20 -11.11 -21.67 11.43
C LEU A 20 -10.30 -22.15 10.22
N THR A 21 -9.45 -21.27 9.70
CA THR A 21 -8.45 -21.60 8.69
C THR A 21 -7.05 -21.41 9.24
N VAL A 22 -6.15 -22.34 8.93
CA VAL A 22 -4.75 -22.24 9.33
C VAL A 22 -4.03 -21.36 8.33
N VAL A 23 -3.55 -20.20 8.77
CA VAL A 23 -2.75 -19.29 7.94
C VAL A 23 -1.27 -19.51 8.24
N PRO A 24 -0.42 -19.80 7.24
CA PRO A 24 1.01 -19.93 7.46
C PRO A 24 1.59 -18.58 7.89
N ILE A 25 2.30 -18.57 9.01
CA ILE A 25 3.08 -17.40 9.43
C ILE A 25 4.38 -17.44 8.63
N VAL A 26 4.48 -16.57 7.62
CA VAL A 26 5.71 -16.44 6.84
C VAL A 26 6.47 -15.21 7.31
N GLN A 27 7.71 -15.40 7.78
CA GLN A 27 8.56 -14.33 8.33
C GLN A 27 9.42 -13.63 7.25
N HIS A 28 8.90 -13.40 6.04
CA HIS A 28 9.66 -12.65 5.03
C HIS A 28 9.27 -11.17 5.03
N THR A 29 10.28 -10.31 5.02
CA THR A 29 10.13 -8.92 4.55
C THR A 29 9.68 -8.95 3.10
N SER A 30 8.71 -8.12 2.72
CA SER A 30 8.26 -8.04 1.33
C SER A 30 9.39 -7.51 0.44
N ASP A 31 9.64 -8.18 -0.69
CA ASP A 31 10.60 -7.71 -1.69
C ASP A 31 10.09 -6.50 -2.48
N VAL A 32 8.78 -6.22 -2.40
CA VAL A 32 8.10 -5.20 -3.20
C VAL A 32 7.58 -4.07 -2.34
N PHE A 33 6.86 -4.38 -1.27
CA PHE A 33 6.15 -3.37 -0.47
C PHE A 33 6.96 -2.89 0.72
N VAL A 34 7.04 -1.57 0.82
CA VAL A 34 7.54 -0.85 1.99
C VAL A 34 6.34 -0.42 2.86
N SER A 35 6.56 -0.24 4.16
CA SER A 35 5.53 0.21 5.11
C SER A 35 6.10 1.29 6.05
N ASP A 36 6.66 2.34 5.47
CA ASP A 36 7.29 3.46 6.18
C ASP A 36 6.34 4.65 6.37
N PHE A 37 5.38 4.84 5.47
CA PHE A 37 4.45 5.96 5.51
C PHE A 37 3.47 5.83 6.70
N PRO A 38 3.12 6.95 7.37
CA PRO A 38 2.20 6.90 8.51
C PRO A 38 0.85 6.31 8.13
N LYS A 39 0.32 5.44 9.00
CA LYS A 39 -0.94 4.73 8.75
C LYS A 39 -2.12 5.60 9.19
N LEU A 40 -3.20 5.58 8.40
CA LEU A 40 -4.46 6.23 8.78
C LEU A 40 -5.09 5.55 10.00
N ASN A 41 -5.90 6.31 10.74
CA ASN A 41 -6.72 5.81 11.86
C ASN A 41 -5.91 5.13 12.98
N ARG A 42 -4.74 5.70 13.32
CA ARG A 42 -3.92 5.24 14.45
C ARG A 42 -3.73 6.35 15.47
N ASP A 43 -4.71 6.48 16.36
CA ASP A 43 -4.74 7.52 17.40
C ASP A 43 -3.56 7.49 18.36
N LEU A 44 -2.89 6.34 18.49
CA LEU A 44 -1.70 6.14 19.33
C LEU A 44 -0.37 6.29 18.55
N ASP A 45 -0.41 6.43 17.22
CA ASP A 45 0.79 6.71 16.42
C ASP A 45 0.99 8.23 16.35
N THR A 46 2.14 8.71 16.79
CA THR A 46 2.48 10.13 16.76
C THR A 46 2.76 10.64 15.34
N ARG A 47 2.90 9.74 14.38
CA ARG A 47 3.13 10.07 12.98
C ARG A 47 1.79 10.23 12.26
N VAL A 48 1.56 11.42 11.71
CA VAL A 48 0.36 11.74 10.95
C VAL A 48 0.66 11.70 9.45
N PRO A 49 -0.19 11.11 8.61
CA PRO A 49 -0.05 11.17 7.15
C PRO A 49 -0.37 12.60 6.69
N ASN A 50 0.69 13.39 6.50
CA ASN A 50 0.61 14.78 6.09
C ASN A 50 1.62 15.08 4.96
N HIS A 51 1.57 16.29 4.43
CA HIS A 51 2.46 16.72 3.36
C HIS A 51 3.95 16.63 3.75
N ASP A 52 4.30 16.91 5.01
CA ASP A 52 5.69 16.78 5.48
C ASP A 52 6.18 15.32 5.49
N ALA A 53 5.29 14.39 5.84
CA ALA A 53 5.55 12.96 5.73
C ALA A 53 5.72 12.54 4.26
N LEU A 54 4.88 13.06 3.36
CA LEU A 54 4.99 12.82 1.91
C LEU A 54 6.35 13.28 1.40
N LYS A 55 6.73 14.52 1.70
CA LYS A 55 8.03 15.09 1.32
C LYS A 55 9.20 14.27 1.87
N ARG A 56 9.14 13.88 3.15
CA ARG A 56 10.18 13.07 3.80
C ARG A 56 10.34 11.69 3.17
N GLU A 57 9.24 11.03 2.80
CA GLU A 57 9.31 9.69 2.22
C GLU A 57 9.80 9.72 0.77
N LEU A 58 9.35 10.71 -0.01
CA LEU A 58 9.74 10.84 -1.42
C LEU A 58 11.13 11.48 -1.60
N SER A 59 11.62 12.28 -0.65
CA SER A 59 13.00 12.81 -0.71
C SER A 59 14.08 11.74 -0.58
N LYS A 60 13.73 10.55 -0.10
CA LYS A 60 14.63 9.39 -0.08
C LYS A 60 14.84 8.80 -1.48
N ALA A 61 13.94 9.07 -2.44
CA ALA A 61 14.12 8.66 -3.82
C ALA A 61 15.38 9.32 -4.41
N GLY A 62 16.23 8.53 -5.07
CA GLY A 62 17.54 8.95 -5.55
C GLY A 62 18.66 8.89 -4.50
N THR A 63 18.35 8.54 -3.25
CA THR A 63 19.34 8.33 -2.19
C THR A 63 19.49 6.85 -1.86
N ALA A 64 20.70 6.39 -1.53
CA ALA A 64 20.97 5.00 -1.12
C ALA A 64 20.42 3.89 -2.05
N GLY A 65 20.30 4.18 -3.36
CA GLY A 65 19.81 3.23 -4.37
C GLY A 65 18.29 3.12 -4.48
N TRP A 66 17.52 3.89 -3.72
CA TRP A 66 16.06 3.88 -3.81
C TRP A 66 15.57 4.64 -5.04
N THR A 67 14.73 4.01 -5.85
CA THR A 67 13.99 4.69 -6.94
C THR A 67 12.72 5.35 -6.42
N LEU A 68 12.07 6.18 -7.24
CA LEU A 68 10.80 6.78 -6.88
C LEU A 68 9.71 5.71 -6.77
N GLU A 69 9.73 4.75 -7.69
CA GLU A 69 8.84 3.59 -7.74
C GLU A 69 8.99 2.72 -6.47
N ASP A 70 10.21 2.59 -5.93
CA ASP A 70 10.43 1.88 -4.66
C ASP A 70 9.82 2.63 -3.47
N ARG A 71 9.90 3.96 -3.46
CA ARG A 71 9.26 4.76 -2.40
C ARG A 71 7.75 4.80 -2.55
N LEU A 72 7.25 4.73 -3.79
CA LEU A 72 5.82 4.65 -4.08
C LEU A 72 5.21 3.30 -3.72
N ALA A 73 6.03 2.25 -3.54
CA ALA A 73 5.61 0.92 -3.14
C ALA A 73 5.14 0.82 -1.67
N ASP A 74 4.43 1.82 -1.17
CA ASP A 74 3.82 1.87 0.16
C ASP A 74 2.32 2.11 0.04
N LEU A 75 1.53 1.16 0.55
CA LEU A 75 0.07 1.24 0.46
C LEU A 75 -0.51 2.49 1.15
N ASN A 76 0.03 2.90 2.30
CA ASN A 76 -0.51 4.04 3.03
C ASN A 76 -0.19 5.36 2.30
N LEU A 77 0.98 5.42 1.66
CA LEU A 77 1.33 6.52 0.77
C LEU A 77 0.40 6.56 -0.45
N LEU A 78 0.13 5.42 -1.10
CA LEU A 78 -0.78 5.36 -2.25
C LEU A 78 -2.21 5.75 -1.88
N ILE A 79 -2.70 5.33 -0.71
CA ILE A 79 -4.00 5.76 -0.18
C ILE A 79 -4.00 7.28 0.04
N TYR A 80 -2.95 7.84 0.61
CA TYR A 80 -2.83 9.29 0.79
C TYR A 80 -2.81 10.05 -0.56
N LEU A 81 -2.09 9.54 -1.56
CA LEU A 81 -2.07 10.12 -2.90
C LEU A 81 -3.43 9.99 -3.62
N SER A 82 -4.27 9.04 -3.22
CA SER A 82 -5.62 8.84 -3.79
C SER A 82 -6.57 10.02 -3.57
N ASP A 83 -6.27 10.89 -2.60
CA ASP A 83 -7.05 12.10 -2.36
C ASP A 83 -6.72 13.22 -3.36
N TYR A 84 -5.64 13.07 -4.14
CA TYR A 84 -5.15 14.06 -5.11
C TYR A 84 -5.12 13.53 -6.55
N LEU A 85 -5.00 12.22 -6.75
CA LEU A 85 -4.92 11.55 -8.04
C LEU A 85 -6.21 10.79 -8.35
N ASP A 86 -6.51 10.61 -9.64
CA ASP A 86 -7.71 9.88 -10.05
C ASP A 86 -7.62 8.38 -9.69
N LYS A 87 -8.58 7.90 -8.92
CA LYS A 87 -8.60 6.52 -8.40
C LYS A 87 -8.87 5.48 -9.49
N GLU A 88 -9.55 5.87 -10.57
CA GLU A 88 -9.97 4.98 -11.64
C GLU A 88 -8.92 4.90 -12.76
N ASN A 89 -8.12 5.95 -12.96
CA ASN A 89 -7.21 6.09 -14.10
C ASN A 89 -5.74 6.20 -13.70
N ASP A 90 -5.41 7.07 -12.73
CA ASP A 90 -4.02 7.39 -12.41
C ASP A 90 -3.40 6.33 -11.49
N LEU A 91 -4.09 6.00 -10.39
CA LEU A 91 -3.58 5.03 -9.42
C LEU A 91 -3.35 3.64 -10.02
N PRO A 92 -4.23 3.07 -10.86
CA PRO A 92 -3.96 1.77 -11.48
C PRO A 92 -2.68 1.77 -12.33
N ARG A 93 -2.39 2.86 -13.04
CA ARG A 93 -1.16 2.99 -13.86
C ARG A 93 0.09 3.09 -13.00
N ILE A 94 0.02 3.86 -11.91
CA ILE A 94 1.11 3.98 -10.93
C ILE A 94 1.37 2.62 -10.27
N CYS A 95 0.33 1.95 -9.78
CA CYS A 95 0.42 0.62 -9.17
C CYS A 95 0.99 -0.43 -10.14
N THR A 96 0.62 -0.37 -11.42
CA THR A 96 1.18 -1.27 -12.44
C THR A 96 2.69 -1.12 -12.56
N SER A 97 3.20 0.11 -12.54
CA SER A 97 4.64 0.39 -12.63
C SER A 97 5.40 -0.01 -11.37
N ILE A 98 4.74 0.01 -10.20
CA ILE A 98 5.30 -0.43 -8.91
C ILE A 98 5.45 -1.96 -8.87
N VAL A 99 4.42 -2.67 -9.32
CA VAL A 99 4.39 -4.15 -9.28
C VAL A 99 5.21 -4.74 -10.42
N ASN A 100 5.13 -4.16 -11.62
CA ASN A 100 5.90 -4.59 -12.78
C ASN A 100 6.94 -3.53 -13.17
N ARG A 101 8.20 -3.80 -12.80
CA ARG A 101 9.34 -2.90 -13.05
C ARG A 101 9.79 -2.82 -14.50
N GLU A 102 9.24 -3.66 -15.39
CA GLU A 102 9.44 -3.53 -16.83
C GLU A 102 8.61 -2.39 -17.44
N ILE A 103 7.56 -1.96 -16.74
CA ILE A 103 6.69 -0.85 -17.15
C ILE A 103 7.15 0.39 -16.38
N PRO A 104 7.85 1.34 -17.02
CA PRO A 104 8.33 2.53 -16.34
C PRO A 104 7.15 3.43 -15.97
N LEU A 105 7.27 4.10 -14.82
CA LEU A 105 6.31 5.13 -14.44
C LEU A 105 6.42 6.31 -15.42
N ASP A 106 5.27 6.78 -15.92
CA ASP A 106 5.19 7.92 -16.83
C ASP A 106 5.77 9.20 -16.18
N ASP A 107 6.57 9.95 -16.94
CA ASP A 107 7.26 11.14 -16.43
C ASP A 107 6.30 12.25 -16.00
N GLY A 108 5.09 12.31 -16.57
CA GLY A 108 4.03 13.21 -16.12
C GLY A 108 3.60 12.89 -14.69
N TYR A 109 3.40 11.61 -14.35
CA TYR A 109 3.11 11.20 -12.98
C TYR A 109 4.28 11.47 -12.04
N LYS A 110 5.53 11.23 -12.48
CA LYS A 110 6.71 11.58 -11.68
C LYS A 110 6.74 13.07 -11.35
N LEU A 111 6.44 13.94 -12.31
CA LEU A 111 6.40 15.38 -12.11
C LEU A 111 5.29 15.78 -11.13
N ILE A 112 4.06 15.31 -11.36
CA ILE A 112 2.90 15.62 -10.50
C ILE A 112 3.17 15.19 -9.06
N ILE A 113 3.65 13.97 -8.85
CA ILE A 113 3.94 13.43 -7.52
C ILE A 113 5.06 14.23 -6.84
N LYS A 114 6.13 14.59 -7.57
CA LYS A 114 7.21 15.45 -7.02
C LYS A 114 6.71 16.84 -6.67
N SER A 115 5.81 17.40 -7.47
CA SER A 115 5.18 18.71 -7.24
C SER A 115 4.29 18.67 -5.99
N LEU A 116 3.44 17.64 -5.86
CA LEU A 116 2.61 17.39 -4.67
C LEU A 116 3.43 17.23 -3.39
N ALA A 117 4.67 16.74 -3.50
CA ALA A 117 5.59 16.59 -2.38
C ALA A 117 6.44 17.84 -2.10
N GLY A 118 6.31 18.90 -2.92
CA GLY A 118 7.13 20.10 -2.81
C GLY A 118 8.63 19.83 -3.00
N LEU A 119 8.98 18.94 -3.95
CA LEU A 119 10.35 18.56 -4.30
C LEU A 119 10.91 19.32 -5.51
N GLU A 120 10.15 20.23 -6.10
CA GLU A 120 10.60 21.11 -7.20
C GLU A 120 11.80 21.96 -6.75
N GLY A 121 12.96 21.80 -7.40
CA GLY A 121 14.20 22.54 -7.11
C GLY A 121 15.41 21.68 -6.73
N SER A 122 15.29 20.36 -6.65
CA SER A 122 16.42 19.44 -6.48
C SER A 122 16.94 18.94 -7.84
N TYR A 123 17.56 19.86 -8.59
CA TYR A 123 18.37 19.53 -9.77
C TYR A 123 19.85 19.40 -9.38
#